data_AF-A0A067DD91-F1
#
_entry.id   AF-A0A067DD91-F1
#
_cell.length_a   1.000
_cell.length_b   1.000
_cell.length_c   1.000
_cell.angle_alpha   90.00
_cell.angle_beta   90.00
_cell.angle_gamma   90.00
#
_symmetry.space_group_name_H-M   'P 1'
#
loop_
_entity.id
_entity.type
_entity.pdbx_description
1 polymer ?
#
loop_
_entity_poly.entity_id
_entity_poly.type
_entity_poly.pdbx_seq_one_letter_code
_entity_poly.pdbx_strand_id
1 'polypeptide(L)'
;MPDIRELVIGPCPLLMEIPIGIEHLKYLKLLVFSCMVKQVYYMTKDENWEKVTEHIPDVLFTFLEAGKWFYCRKEDLSSLFPEYVERIC
;
A
#
# COMPACT_ATOMS: atom_id res chain seq x y z
N MET A 1 -10.51 10.86 18.80
CA MET A 1 -9.98 10.00 17.73
C MET A 1 -8.93 10.81 16.98
N PRO A 2 -7.77 10.24 16.60
CA PRO A 2 -6.73 11.01 15.92
C PRO A 2 -7.24 11.59 14.59
N ASP A 3 -7.02 12.89 14.32
CA ASP A 3 -7.25 13.50 12.98
C ASP A 3 -6.02 13.21 12.09
N ILE A 4 -5.65 11.93 12.00
CA ILE A 4 -4.56 11.49 11.12
C ILE A 4 -5.10 11.53 9.69
N ARG A 5 -4.50 12.38 8.87
CA ARG A 5 -4.86 12.56 7.46
C ARG A 5 -3.94 11.82 6.51
N GLU A 6 -2.73 11.54 6.96
CA GLU A 6 -1.69 10.89 6.17
C GLU A 6 -1.00 9.84 7.04
N LEU A 7 -0.86 8.63 6.51
CA LEU A 7 -0.15 7.54 7.15
C LEU A 7 0.86 6.96 6.16
N VAL A 8 2.12 6.95 6.56
CA VAL A 8 3.19 6.31 5.80
C VAL A 8 3.65 5.08 6.57
N ILE A 9 3.53 3.92 5.93
CA ILE A 9 4.08 2.66 6.41
C ILE A 9 5.40 2.46 5.67
N GLY A 10 6.50 2.57 6.41
CA GLY A 10 7.85 2.34 5.88
C GLY A 10 8.12 0.86 5.62
N PRO A 11 9.33 0.52 5.12
CA PRO A 11 9.67 -0.85 4.75
C PRO A 11 9.46 -1.84 5.89
N CYS A 12 8.46 -2.72 5.73
CA CYS A 12 8.09 -3.75 6.71
C CYS A 12 8.07 -5.12 6.01
N PRO A 13 9.22 -5.80 5.84
CA PRO A 13 9.31 -6.99 5.00
C PRO A 13 8.53 -8.21 5.52
N LEU A 14 8.18 -8.20 6.80
CA LEU A 14 7.39 -9.24 7.48
C LEU A 14 5.90 -8.92 7.55
N LEU A 15 5.48 -7.76 7.05
CA LEU A 15 4.06 -7.44 6.97
C LEU A 15 3.45 -8.31 5.87
N MET A 16 2.56 -9.21 6.26
CA MET A 16 1.89 -10.15 5.35
C MET A 16 0.41 -9.81 5.14
N GLU A 17 -0.17 -9.05 6.08
CA GLU A 17 -1.58 -8.66 6.09
C GLU A 17 -1.70 -7.14 6.28
N ILE A 18 -2.82 -6.59 5.81
CA ILE A 18 -3.12 -5.17 6.02
C ILE A 18 -3.38 -4.90 7.53
N PRO A 19 -2.79 -3.86 8.13
CA PRO A 19 -3.08 -3.50 9.51
C PRO A 19 -4.55 -3.10 9.68
N ILE A 20 -5.37 -3.98 10.26
CA ILE A 20 -6.83 -3.80 10.37
C ILE A 20 -7.22 -2.53 11.14
N GLY A 21 -6.39 -2.07 12.08
CA GLY A 21 -6.64 -0.85 12.85
C GLY A 21 -6.72 0.44 12.01
N ILE A 22 -6.28 0.40 10.76
CA ILE A 22 -6.43 1.51 9.80
C ILE A 22 -7.92 1.80 9.54
N GLU A 23 -8.81 0.82 9.64
CA GLU A 23 -10.26 0.99 9.45
C GLU A 23 -10.88 2.04 10.42
N HIS A 24 -10.20 2.31 11.54
CA HIS A 24 -10.63 3.30 12.53
C HIS A 24 -10.15 4.72 12.22
N LEU A 25 -9.25 4.92 11.26
CA LEU A 25 -8.70 6.22 10.87
C LEU A 25 -9.63 6.95 9.89
N LYS A 26 -10.84 7.29 10.35
CA LYS A 26 -11.93 7.85 9.50
C LYS A 26 -11.61 9.17 8.77
N TYR A 27 -10.53 9.85 9.14
CA TYR A 27 -10.08 11.10 8.49
C TYR A 27 -8.85 10.90 7.60
N LEU A 28 -8.39 9.66 7.44
CA LEU A 28 -7.25 9.32 6.61
C LEU A 28 -7.58 9.60 5.15
N LYS A 29 -6.80 10.49 4.54
CA LYS A 29 -6.93 10.87 3.14
C LYS A 29 -5.92 10.13 2.27
N LEU A 30 -4.75 9.84 2.81
CA LEU A 30 -3.64 9.25 2.10
C LEU A 30 -2.99 8.14 2.93
N LEU A 31 -2.91 6.95 2.35
CA LEU A 31 -2.13 5.83 2.85
C LEU A 31 -0.97 5.55 1.88
N VAL A 32 0.26 5.60 2.38
CA VAL A 32 1.46 5.31 1.57
C VAL A 32 2.17 4.09 2.13
N PHE A 33 2.42 3.10 1.29
CA PHE A 33 3.36 2.02 1.58
C PHE A 33 4.68 2.29 0.88
N SER A 34 5.76 2.46 1.66
CA SER A 34 7.05 2.87 1.14
C SER A 34 8.04 1.72 0.99
N CYS A 35 8.53 1.49 -0.23
CA CYS A 35 9.38 0.35 -0.60
C CYS A 35 8.78 -1.00 -0.16
N MET A 36 7.49 -1.17 -0.42
CA MET A 36 6.73 -2.36 0.00
C MET A 36 5.82 -2.90 -1.10
N VAL A 37 6.08 -2.56 -2.36
CA VAL A 37 5.22 -2.95 -3.50
C VAL A 37 4.99 -4.45 -3.54
N LYS A 38 6.02 -5.25 -3.27
CA LYS A 38 5.92 -6.71 -3.26
C LYS A 38 4.96 -7.23 -2.20
N GLN A 39 5.11 -6.80 -0.94
CA GLN A 39 4.23 -7.22 0.16
C GLN A 39 2.79 -6.81 -0.14
N VAL A 40 2.61 -5.55 -0.55
CA VAL A 40 1.27 -4.98 -0.74
C VAL A 40 0.57 -5.58 -1.95
N TYR A 41 1.29 -5.91 -3.03
CA TYR A 41 0.72 -6.62 -4.18
C TYR A 41 0.02 -7.94 -3.80
N TYR A 42 0.56 -8.66 -2.82
CA TYR A 42 -0.09 -9.86 -2.30
C TYR A 42 -1.22 -9.52 -1.32
N MET A 43 -1.05 -8.50 -0.48
CA MET A 43 -2.11 -8.02 0.42
C MET A 43 -3.35 -7.54 -0.34
N THR A 44 -3.19 -6.92 -1.51
CA THR A 44 -4.34 -6.43 -2.30
C THR A 44 -5.21 -7.56 -2.84
N LYS A 45 -4.74 -8.81 -2.76
CA LYS A 45 -5.50 -10.02 -3.13
C LYS A 45 -6.21 -10.64 -1.93
N ASP A 46 -5.94 -10.16 -0.71
CA ASP A 46 -6.63 -10.58 0.50
C ASP A 46 -8.05 -10.00 0.55
N GLU A 47 -9.00 -10.77 1.10
CA GLU A 47 -10.40 -10.38 1.20
C GLU A 47 -10.63 -9.13 2.07
N ASN A 48 -9.73 -8.86 3.03
CA ASN A 48 -9.86 -7.72 3.92
C ASN A 48 -9.37 -6.41 3.31
N TRP A 49 -8.64 -6.46 2.19
CA TRP A 49 -8.04 -5.28 1.59
C TRP A 49 -9.06 -4.19 1.27
N GLU A 50 -10.13 -4.56 0.55
CA GLU A 50 -11.18 -3.61 0.17
C GLU A 50 -11.86 -3.04 1.41
N LYS A 51 -12.25 -3.90 2.36
CA LYS A 51 -12.92 -3.48 3.59
C LYS A 51 -12.10 -2.47 4.41
N VAL A 52 -10.80 -2.69 4.54
CA VAL A 52 -9.92 -1.82 5.33
C VAL A 52 -9.58 -0.53 4.56
N THR A 53 -9.49 -0.57 3.23
CA THR A 53 -9.06 0.58 2.41
C THR A 53 -10.20 1.42 1.82
N GLU A 54 -11.45 0.95 1.86
CA GLU A 54 -12.62 1.59 1.21
C GLU A 54 -12.80 3.07 1.61
N HIS A 55 -12.53 3.41 2.87
CA HIS A 55 -12.72 4.75 3.40
C HIS A 55 -11.56 5.71 3.07
N ILE A 56 -10.48 5.21 2.44
CA ILE A 56 -9.25 5.96 2.16
C ILE A 56 -9.28 6.41 0.69
N PRO A 57 -9.33 7.72 0.42
CA PRO A 57 -9.36 8.25 -0.95
C PRO A 57 -8.15 7.86 -1.81
N ASP A 58 -6.94 7.99 -1.26
CA ASP A 58 -5.70 7.75 -2.00
C ASP A 58 -4.85 6.68 -1.28
N VAL A 59 -4.55 5.60 -1.99
CA VAL A 59 -3.60 4.56 -1.55
C VAL A 59 -2.46 4.48 -2.57
N LEU A 60 -1.25 4.79 -2.10
CA LEU A 60 -0.04 4.85 -2.91
C LEU A 60 0.98 3.81 -2.47
N PHE A 61 1.73 3.30 -3.43
CA PHE A 61 2.88 2.44 -3.19
C PHE A 61 4.09 3.06 -3.85
N THR A 62 5.18 3.18 -3.11
CA THR A 62 6.45 3.68 -3.66
C THR A 62 7.47 2.56 -3.74
N PHE A 63 8.33 2.65 -4.74
CA PHE A 63 9.41 1.69 -4.96
C PHE A 63 10.61 2.36 -5.59
N LEU A 64 11.77 1.70 -5.46
CA LEU A 64 13.00 2.13 -6.08
C LEU A 64 13.28 1.25 -7.29
N GLU A 65 13.58 1.86 -8.43
CA GLU A 65 14.04 1.14 -9.61
C GLU A 65 15.20 1.90 -10.23
N ALA A 66 16.33 1.21 -10.44
CA ALA A 66 17.56 1.79 -10.98
C ALA A 66 17.99 3.12 -10.29
N GLY A 67 17.80 3.20 -8.97
CA GLY A 67 18.16 4.38 -8.16
C GLY A 67 17.19 5.57 -8.29
N LYS A 68 16.03 5.38 -8.93
CA LYS A 68 14.98 6.39 -9.06
C LYS A 68 13.73 5.96 -8.28
N TRP A 69 13.06 6.94 -7.68
CA TRP A 69 11.80 6.74 -6.96
C TRP A 69 10.63 6.77 -7.92
N PHE A 70 9.79 5.74 -7.81
CA PHE A 70 8.54 5.62 -8.52
C PHE A 70 7.39 5.44 -7.54
N TYR A 71 6.19 5.75 -8.00
CA TYR A 71 4.96 5.49 -7.26
C TYR A 71 3.87 4.97 -8.20
N CYS A 72 2.99 4.14 -7.66
CA CYS A 72 1.78 3.69 -8.34
C CYS A 72 0.59 3.76 -7.38
N ARG A 73 -0.61 3.89 -7.93
CA ARG A 73 -1.85 3.84 -7.15
C ARG A 73 -2.39 2.42 -7.03
N LYS A 74 -3.36 2.23 -6.13
CA LYS A 74 -4.13 0.99 -5.97
C LYS A 74 -4.64 0.44 -7.31
N GLU A 75 -5.16 1.30 -8.17
CA GLU A 75 -5.73 0.90 -9.45
C GLU A 75 -4.65 0.33 -10.38
N ASP A 76 -3.49 0.95 -10.42
CA ASP A 76 -2.36 0.56 -11.26
C ASP A 76 -1.69 -0.73 -10.77
N LEU A 77 -1.66 -0.95 -9.45
CA LEU A 77 -1.01 -2.11 -8.83
C LEU A 77 -1.65 -3.43 -9.28
N SER A 78 -2.98 -3.45 -9.43
CA SER A 78 -3.74 -4.62 -9.90
C SER A 78 -3.37 -5.03 -11.34
N SER A 79 -2.87 -4.08 -12.12
CA SER A 79 -2.48 -4.29 -13.53
C SER A 79 -1.03 -4.74 -13.68
N LEU A 80 -0.25 -4.79 -12.60
CA LEU A 80 1.14 -5.24 -12.65
C LEU A 80 1.25 -6.75 -12.80
N PHE A 81 2.16 -7.17 -13.70
CA PHE A 81 2.55 -8.56 -13.83
C PHE A 81 3.34 -9.03 -12.60
N PRO A 82 3.08 -10.24 -12.06
CA PRO A 82 3.84 -10.79 -10.95
C PRO A 82 5.35 -10.78 -11.18
N GLU A 83 5.79 -11.09 -12.40
CA GLU A 83 7.20 -11.13 -12.78
C GLU A 83 7.86 -9.74 -12.69
N TYR A 84 7.09 -8.69 -12.94
CA TYR A 84 7.56 -7.31 -12.78
C TYR A 84 7.67 -6.95 -11.29
N VAL A 85 6.66 -7.28 -10.50
CA VAL A 85 6.66 -7.05 -9.04
C VAL A 85 7.85 -7.73 -8.36
N GLU A 86 8.18 -8.96 -8.77
CA GLU A 86 9.33 -9.71 -8.25
C GLU A 86 10.69 -9.09 -8.60
N ARG A 87 10.75 -8.23 -9.61
CA ARG A 87 11.99 -7.52 -10.02
C ARG A 87 12.17 -6.18 -9.31
N ILE A 88 11.12 -5.64 -8.71
CA ILE A 88 11.14 -4.36 -8.01
C ILE A 88 11.69 -4.58 -6.59
N CYS A 89 12.64 -3.74 -6.17
CA CYS A 89 13.24 -3.74 -4.82
C CYS A 89 13.02 -2.38 -4.14
#